data_AF-A0A2A3K0Q8-F1
#
_entry.id   AF-A0A2A3K0Q8-F1
#
_cell.length_a   1.000
_cell.length_b   1.000
_cell.length_c   1.000
_cell.angle_alpha   90.00
_cell.angle_beta   90.00
_cell.angle_gamma   90.00
#
_symmetry.space_group_name_H-M   'P 1'
#
loop_
_entity.id
_entity.type
_entity.pdbx_description
1 polymer ?
#
loop_
_entity_poly.entity_id
_entity_poly.type
_entity_poly.pdbx_seq_one_letter_code
_entity_poly.pdbx_strand_id
1 'polypeptide(L)'
;MEIGGRAEAVGEHTIASADLRAKITDTDNASFAVASATFGAAAEGGAEFASTDAYCDVDGADFVFSRTVTTTGRNWEETTTKVIAVDFAFLENSRPIMVTPHSTYTVNSYHSVADGNVATADFDVKANAEDTLADVYAGVLAIEDTYSGSSIDAMLAIG
;
A
#
# COMPACT_ATOMS: atom_id res chain seq x y z
N MET A 1 -1.74 -12.43 -5.65
CA MET A 1 -1.02 -11.24 -5.14
C MET A 1 -1.93 -10.50 -4.18
N GLU A 2 -1.41 -10.18 -3.01
CA GLU A 2 -2.04 -9.33 -2.00
C GLU A 2 -1.16 -8.10 -1.80
N ILE A 3 -1.75 -6.92 -1.67
CA ILE A 3 -1.03 -5.68 -1.36
C ILE A 3 -1.93 -4.77 -0.52
N GLY A 4 -1.38 -4.25 0.57
CA GLY A 4 -2.17 -3.49 1.52
C GLY A 4 -1.34 -2.82 2.59
N GLY A 5 -2.02 -2.27 3.59
CA GLY A 5 -1.41 -1.56 4.70
C GLY A 5 -2.39 -0.62 5.41
N ARG A 6 -1.86 0.19 6.31
CA ARG A 6 -2.61 1.21 7.06
C ARG A 6 -1.81 2.49 7.31
N ALA A 7 -2.54 3.56 7.55
CA ALA A 7 -2.08 4.85 8.02
C ALA A 7 -2.88 5.23 9.27
N GLU A 8 -2.19 5.65 10.34
CA GLU A 8 -2.79 6.03 11.61
C GLU A 8 -2.17 7.33 12.13
N ALA A 9 -3.01 8.27 12.53
CA ALA A 9 -2.62 9.54 13.11
C ALA A 9 -3.44 9.84 14.37
N VAL A 10 -2.79 10.32 15.43
CA VAL A 10 -3.40 10.72 16.71
C VAL A 10 -2.95 12.15 17.04
N GLY A 11 -3.91 13.03 17.32
CA GLY A 11 -3.69 14.45 17.58
C GLY A 11 -4.99 15.28 17.48
N GLU A 12 -4.90 16.58 17.79
CA GLU A 12 -6.04 17.51 17.63
C GLU A 12 -6.40 17.70 16.15
N HIS A 13 -5.39 17.74 15.27
CA HIS A 13 -5.58 17.77 13.83
C HIS A 13 -4.83 16.60 13.19
N THR A 14 -5.52 15.80 12.39
CA THR A 14 -4.94 14.57 11.83
C THR A 14 -5.32 14.37 10.38
N ILE A 15 -4.41 13.79 9.62
CA ILE A 15 -4.67 13.27 8.28
C ILE A 15 -4.16 11.85 8.18
N ALA A 16 -4.99 10.96 7.66
CA ALA A 16 -4.61 9.61 7.24
C ALA A 16 -5.09 9.39 5.80
N SER A 17 -4.23 8.85 4.96
CA SER A 17 -4.55 8.52 3.58
C SER A 17 -4.03 7.14 3.23
N ALA A 18 -4.81 6.43 2.41
CA ALA A 18 -4.41 5.19 1.77
C ALA A 18 -4.75 5.28 0.28
N ASP A 19 -3.78 5.01 -0.58
CA ASP A 19 -3.91 5.07 -2.03
C ASP A 19 -3.37 3.77 -2.61
N LEU A 20 -4.20 3.03 -3.35
CA LEU A 20 -3.83 1.75 -3.94
C LEU A 20 -4.11 1.71 -5.43
N ARG A 21 -3.13 1.29 -6.23
CA ARG A 21 -3.31 0.97 -7.64
C ARG A 21 -2.79 -0.41 -7.93
N ALA A 22 -3.62 -1.26 -8.52
CA ALA A 22 -3.21 -2.61 -8.87
C ALA A 22 -3.77 -3.01 -10.23
N LYS A 23 -2.95 -3.75 -10.97
CA LYS A 23 -3.35 -4.34 -12.24
C LYS A 23 -2.82 -5.75 -12.33
N ILE A 24 -3.68 -6.68 -12.70
CA ILE A 24 -3.30 -8.03 -13.10
C ILE A 24 -3.73 -8.27 -14.55
N THR A 25 -2.91 -8.96 -15.31
CA THR A 25 -3.17 -9.31 -16.71
C THR A 25 -2.62 -10.68 -16.99
N ASP A 26 -3.42 -11.50 -17.65
CA ASP A 26 -3.01 -12.82 -18.09
C ASP A 26 -3.00 -12.92 -19.61
N THR A 27 -2.12 -13.75 -20.12
CA THR A 27 -1.97 -14.05 -21.55
C THR A 27 -1.59 -15.51 -21.71
N ASP A 28 -1.76 -16.07 -22.91
CA ASP A 28 -1.40 -17.46 -23.22
C ASP A 28 0.05 -17.87 -22.87
N ASN A 29 0.96 -16.90 -22.68
CA ASN A 29 2.38 -17.17 -22.47
C ASN A 29 2.92 -16.66 -21.12
N ALA A 30 2.20 -15.77 -20.45
CA ALA A 30 2.67 -15.12 -19.22
C ALA A 30 1.56 -14.37 -18.50
N SER A 31 1.67 -14.34 -17.17
CA SER A 31 0.84 -13.55 -16.28
C SER A 31 1.67 -12.44 -15.62
N PHE A 32 1.08 -11.24 -15.49
CA PHE A 32 1.73 -10.06 -14.94
C PHE A 32 0.86 -9.42 -13.87
N ALA A 33 1.43 -9.13 -12.71
CA ALA A 33 0.80 -8.29 -11.69
C ALA A 33 1.70 -7.09 -11.37
N VAL A 34 1.12 -5.88 -11.40
CA VAL A 34 1.81 -4.64 -11.05
C VAL A 34 0.94 -3.89 -10.06
N ALA A 35 1.49 -3.52 -8.91
CA ALA A 35 0.77 -2.72 -7.93
C ALA A 35 1.65 -1.70 -7.21
N SER A 36 1.00 -0.68 -6.68
CA SER A 36 1.57 0.38 -5.84
C SER A 36 0.56 0.71 -4.75
N ALA A 37 1.00 0.72 -3.51
CA ALA A 37 0.22 1.20 -2.38
C ALA A 37 1.02 2.28 -1.64
N THR A 38 0.38 3.39 -1.32
CA THR A 38 0.96 4.51 -0.57
C THR A 38 0.05 4.83 0.60
N PHE A 39 0.64 4.88 1.79
CA PHE A 39 -0.03 5.19 3.04
C PHE A 39 0.64 6.42 3.63
N GLY A 40 -0.14 7.41 4.03
CA GLY A 40 0.34 8.67 4.58
C GLY A 40 -0.39 9.00 5.88
N ALA A 41 0.35 9.38 6.91
CA ALA A 41 -0.20 9.85 8.17
C ALA A 41 0.50 11.14 8.61
N ALA A 42 -0.25 12.11 9.14
CA ALA A 42 0.32 13.26 9.84
C ALA A 42 -0.60 13.74 10.96
N ALA A 43 0.00 14.29 12.02
CA ALA A 43 -0.72 14.81 13.19
C ALA A 43 -0.14 16.16 13.63
N GLU A 44 -1.00 17.05 14.14
CA GLU A 44 -0.65 18.32 14.78
C GLU A 44 -1.52 18.57 16.02
N GLY A 45 -1.05 19.42 16.92
CA GLY A 45 -1.82 19.94 18.05
C GLY A 45 -1.83 19.02 19.28
N GLY A 46 -0.66 18.67 19.81
CA GLY A 46 -0.55 18.02 21.14
C GLY A 46 0.24 16.71 21.14
N ALA A 47 -0.34 15.64 21.68
CA ALA A 47 0.29 14.30 21.70
C ALA A 47 0.26 13.69 20.29
N GLU A 48 1.12 14.22 19.42
CA GLU A 48 1.18 13.92 17.99
C GLU A 48 1.85 12.56 17.74
N PHE A 49 1.13 11.65 17.11
CA PHE A 49 1.65 10.38 16.63
C PHE A 49 1.15 10.15 15.21
N ALA A 50 2.05 9.73 14.32
CA ALA A 50 1.72 9.34 12.95
C ALA A 50 2.55 8.10 12.60
N SER A 51 1.90 7.07 12.05
CA SER A 51 2.56 5.86 11.60
C SER A 51 1.85 5.24 10.41
N THR A 52 2.64 4.62 9.54
CA THR A 52 2.16 3.94 8.35
C THR A 52 2.85 2.59 8.20
N ASP A 53 2.14 1.62 7.64
CA ASP A 53 2.72 0.37 7.18
C ASP A 53 2.22 0.02 5.78
N ALA A 54 2.98 -0.84 5.11
CA ALA A 54 2.59 -1.42 3.83
C ALA A 54 3.23 -2.81 3.67
N TYR A 55 2.51 -3.71 3.03
CA TYR A 55 2.96 -5.06 2.72
C TYR A 55 2.53 -5.46 1.32
N CYS A 56 3.21 -6.47 0.79
CA CYS A 56 2.77 -7.20 -0.38
C CYS A 56 3.14 -8.68 -0.24
N ASP A 57 2.26 -9.56 -0.69
CA ASP A 57 2.51 -10.98 -0.81
C ASP A 57 2.18 -11.46 -2.23
N VAL A 58 3.03 -12.34 -2.76
CA VAL A 58 2.91 -12.84 -4.13
C VAL A 58 3.14 -14.33 -4.12
N ASP A 59 2.13 -15.07 -4.57
CA ASP A 59 2.21 -16.50 -4.81
C ASP A 59 2.07 -16.80 -6.31
N GLY A 60 2.64 -17.92 -6.75
CA GLY A 60 2.54 -18.42 -8.13
C GLY A 60 3.31 -17.64 -9.19
N ALA A 61 4.30 -16.82 -8.81
CA ALA A 61 5.13 -16.08 -9.75
C ALA A 61 6.53 -16.70 -9.90
N ASP A 62 7.16 -16.54 -11.07
CA ASP A 62 8.56 -16.85 -11.30
C ASP A 62 9.50 -15.78 -10.75
N PHE A 63 9.13 -14.51 -10.95
CA PHE A 63 9.92 -13.35 -10.56
C PHE A 63 9.05 -12.37 -9.78
N VAL A 64 9.56 -11.91 -8.64
CA VAL A 64 8.92 -10.90 -7.82
C VAL A 64 9.91 -9.79 -7.51
N PHE A 65 9.58 -8.58 -7.92
CA PHE A 65 10.33 -7.37 -7.60
C PHE A 65 9.43 -6.48 -6.77
N SER A 66 9.74 -6.31 -5.50
CA SER A 66 9.04 -5.35 -4.65
C SER A 66 10.00 -4.33 -4.07
N ARG A 67 9.50 -3.14 -3.75
CA ARG A 67 10.27 -2.12 -3.05
C ARG A 67 9.37 -1.39 -2.09
N THR A 68 9.75 -1.39 -0.82
CA THR A 68 9.09 -0.60 0.22
C THR A 68 10.01 0.54 0.64
N VAL A 69 9.47 1.75 0.66
CA VAL A 69 10.14 2.94 1.17
C VAL A 69 9.27 3.57 2.24
N THR A 70 9.81 3.71 3.45
CA THR A 70 9.21 4.49 4.53
C THR A 70 10.01 5.78 4.73
N THR A 71 9.33 6.91 4.73
CA THR A 71 9.91 8.21 5.08
C THR A 71 9.20 8.77 6.29
N THR A 72 9.96 9.05 7.35
CA THR A 72 9.44 9.58 8.60
C THR A 72 9.94 11.02 8.79
N GLY A 73 9.01 11.94 9.01
CA GLY A 73 9.28 13.32 9.41
C GLY A 73 9.12 13.54 10.90
N ARG A 74 8.97 14.79 11.32
CA ARG A 74 8.76 15.12 12.74
C ARG A 74 7.36 14.74 13.25
N ASN A 75 6.35 14.90 12.42
CA ASN A 75 4.94 14.74 12.77
C ASN A 75 4.14 13.93 11.73
N TRP A 76 4.84 13.25 10.82
CA TRP A 76 4.25 12.53 9.70
C TRP A 76 5.09 11.31 9.31
N GLU A 77 4.44 10.34 8.69
CA GLU A 77 5.07 9.16 8.10
C GLU A 77 4.39 8.84 6.76
N GLU A 78 5.18 8.40 5.78
CA GLU A 78 4.66 7.88 4.52
C GLU A 78 5.38 6.56 4.19
N THR A 79 4.60 5.51 3.91
CA THR A 79 5.10 4.24 3.41
C THR A 79 4.56 3.99 2.01
N THR A 80 5.44 3.76 1.05
CA THR A 80 5.08 3.34 -0.31
C THR A 80 5.67 1.97 -0.61
N THR A 81 4.82 1.03 -1.01
CA THR A 81 5.22 -0.28 -1.55
C THR A 81 4.85 -0.37 -3.01
N LYS A 82 5.80 -0.81 -3.84
CA LYS A 82 5.59 -1.12 -5.26
C LYS A 82 5.95 -2.57 -5.49
N VAL A 83 5.20 -3.27 -6.34
CA VAL A 83 5.45 -4.67 -6.69
C VAL A 83 5.23 -4.91 -8.17
N ILE A 84 6.08 -5.75 -8.75
CA ILE A 84 5.95 -6.35 -10.07
C ILE A 84 6.15 -7.84 -9.89
N ALA A 85 5.17 -8.63 -10.28
CA ALA A 85 5.24 -10.09 -10.33
C ALA A 85 5.04 -10.56 -11.76
N VAL A 86 5.83 -11.56 -12.16
CA VAL A 86 5.80 -12.15 -13.50
C VAL A 86 5.83 -13.66 -13.36
N ASP A 87 4.94 -14.32 -14.08
CA ASP A 87 4.88 -15.77 -14.26
C ASP A 87 4.93 -16.10 -15.76
N PHE A 88 5.77 -17.04 -16.18
CA PHE A 88 5.89 -17.47 -17.56
C PHE A 88 5.40 -18.91 -17.71
N ALA A 89 4.47 -19.13 -18.64
CA ALA A 89 3.87 -20.46 -18.87
C ALA A 89 4.85 -21.58 -19.25
N PHE A 90 6.07 -21.21 -19.66
CA PHE A 90 7.14 -22.14 -20.09
C PHE A 90 8.27 -22.29 -19.07
N LEU A 91 8.21 -21.60 -17.94
CA LEU A 91 9.23 -21.63 -16.90
C LEU A 91 8.66 -22.34 -15.68
N GLU A 92 9.24 -23.48 -15.30
CA GLU A 92 8.86 -24.19 -14.08
C GLU A 92 9.88 -23.89 -12.98
N ASN A 93 9.63 -22.85 -12.19
CA ASN A 93 10.42 -22.58 -10.98
C ASN A 93 9.74 -23.15 -9.74
N SER A 94 10.46 -24.01 -9.02
CA SER A 94 9.99 -24.50 -7.72
C SER A 94 9.89 -23.42 -6.64
N ARG A 95 10.51 -22.25 -6.85
CA ARG A 95 10.48 -21.07 -5.97
C ARG A 95 10.68 -19.79 -6.78
N PRO A 96 9.98 -18.68 -6.44
CA PRO A 96 10.19 -17.39 -7.08
C PRO A 96 11.61 -16.86 -6.84
N ILE A 97 12.16 -16.19 -7.84
CA ILE A 97 13.30 -15.28 -7.66
C ILE A 97 12.77 -13.95 -7.16
N MET A 98 13.10 -13.61 -5.91
CA MET A 98 12.56 -12.43 -5.23
C MET A 98 13.63 -11.39 -4.94
N VAL A 99 13.33 -10.12 -5.25
CA VAL A 99 14.14 -8.95 -4.90
C VAL A 99 13.23 -7.95 -4.19
N THR A 100 13.45 -7.78 -2.88
CA THR A 100 12.53 -7.03 -2.00
C THR A 100 13.24 -5.98 -1.13
N PRO A 101 13.97 -5.01 -1.73
CA PRO A 101 14.60 -3.93 -0.96
C PRO A 101 13.60 -3.17 -0.08
N HIS A 102 13.98 -3.01 1.18
CA HIS A 102 13.33 -2.11 2.13
C HIS A 102 14.26 -0.93 2.41
N SER A 103 13.72 0.28 2.45
CA SER A 103 14.49 1.48 2.81
C SER A 103 13.69 2.36 3.75
N THR A 104 14.34 2.85 4.80
CA THR A 104 13.75 3.77 5.77
C THR A 104 14.59 5.04 5.79
N TYR A 105 13.94 6.19 5.70
CA TYR A 105 14.57 7.50 5.74
C TYR A 105 13.94 8.34 6.84
N THR A 106 14.77 9.01 7.64
CA THR A 106 14.31 10.05 8.57
C THR A 106 14.72 11.41 8.04
N VAL A 107 13.76 12.31 7.93
CA VAL A 107 13.98 13.66 7.42
C VAL A 107 13.57 14.70 8.46
N ASN A 108 14.32 15.79 8.56
CA ASN A 108 13.96 16.90 9.44
C ASN A 108 12.95 17.84 8.75
N SER A 109 11.79 17.30 8.38
CA SER A 109 10.67 18.04 7.79
C SER A 109 9.44 17.96 8.68
N TYR A 110 8.40 18.72 8.32
CA TYR A 110 7.18 18.84 9.09
C TYR A 110 6.02 19.15 8.14
N HIS A 111 4.86 18.55 8.37
CA HIS A 111 3.67 18.71 7.54
C HIS A 111 2.62 19.49 8.31
N SER A 112 2.17 20.61 7.75
CA SER A 112 1.01 21.32 8.28
C SER A 112 -0.26 20.54 7.95
N VAL A 113 -1.07 20.30 8.95
CA VAL A 113 -2.35 19.60 8.88
C VAL A 113 -3.45 20.65 9.03
N ALA A 114 -4.44 20.62 8.15
CA ALA A 114 -5.57 21.53 8.24
C ALA A 114 -6.41 21.21 9.48
N ASP A 115 -7.10 22.22 10.02
CA ASP A 115 -7.98 22.05 11.17
C ASP A 115 -8.97 20.88 10.98
N GLY A 116 -9.00 19.99 11.97
CA GLY A 116 -9.85 18.81 12.03
C GLY A 116 -9.15 17.50 11.69
N ASN A 117 -9.94 16.45 11.56
CA ASN A 117 -9.46 15.08 11.34
C ASN A 117 -10.01 14.54 10.02
N VAL A 118 -9.11 14.14 9.12
CA VAL A 118 -9.45 13.63 7.79
C VAL A 118 -8.89 12.22 7.61
N ALA A 119 -9.70 11.32 7.08
CA ALA A 119 -9.28 9.99 6.67
C ALA A 119 -9.79 9.69 5.25
N THR A 120 -8.90 9.29 4.35
CA THR A 120 -9.24 8.96 2.96
C THR A 120 -8.72 7.59 2.53
N ALA A 121 -9.44 6.94 1.63
CA ALA A 121 -9.01 5.73 0.94
C ALA A 121 -9.40 5.85 -0.54
N ASP A 122 -8.41 5.74 -1.43
CA ASP A 122 -8.58 5.74 -2.89
C ASP A 122 -7.98 4.44 -3.46
N PHE A 123 -8.70 3.81 -4.39
CA PHE A 123 -8.23 2.60 -5.03
C PHE A 123 -8.62 2.53 -6.52
N ASP A 124 -7.70 2.04 -7.34
CA ASP A 124 -7.90 1.71 -8.74
C ASP A 124 -7.34 0.31 -9.02
N VAL A 125 -8.24 -0.67 -9.10
CA VAL A 125 -7.90 -2.09 -9.28
C VAL A 125 -8.49 -2.61 -10.57
N LYS A 126 -7.64 -3.22 -11.40
CA LYS A 126 -8.03 -3.77 -12.70
C LYS A 126 -7.52 -5.19 -12.88
N ALA A 127 -8.44 -6.12 -13.11
CA ALA A 127 -8.13 -7.46 -13.59
C ALA A 127 -8.51 -7.62 -15.07
N ASN A 128 -7.67 -8.32 -15.83
CA ASN A 128 -7.89 -8.56 -17.25
C ASN A 128 -7.42 -9.97 -17.64
N ALA A 129 -8.31 -10.95 -17.47
CA ALA A 129 -8.27 -12.27 -18.09
C ALA A 129 -9.68 -12.90 -18.06
N GLU A 130 -9.84 -14.11 -18.62
CA GLU A 130 -11.11 -14.84 -18.59
C GLU A 130 -11.50 -15.25 -17.17
N ASP A 131 -10.56 -15.78 -16.40
CA ASP A 131 -10.76 -16.24 -15.03
C ASP A 131 -9.88 -15.42 -14.07
N THR A 132 -10.45 -14.36 -13.48
CA THR A 132 -9.73 -13.50 -12.53
C THR A 132 -10.58 -13.10 -11.34
N LEU A 133 -9.90 -12.82 -10.22
CA LEU A 133 -10.46 -12.24 -9.02
C LEU A 133 -9.72 -10.94 -8.69
N ALA A 134 -10.49 -9.91 -8.35
CA ALA A 134 -10.00 -8.70 -7.70
C ALA A 134 -10.96 -8.35 -6.56
N ASP A 135 -10.45 -8.37 -5.33
CA ASP A 135 -11.19 -8.02 -4.12
C ASP A 135 -10.46 -6.90 -3.38
N VAL A 136 -11.20 -5.94 -2.82
CA VAL A 136 -10.63 -4.77 -2.14
C VAL A 136 -11.40 -4.49 -0.87
N TYR A 137 -10.68 -4.48 0.25
CA TYR A 137 -11.17 -4.08 1.57
C TYR A 137 -10.59 -2.72 1.92
N ALA A 138 -11.46 -1.72 2.12
CA ALA A 138 -11.04 -0.38 2.53
C ALA A 138 -11.75 0.02 3.82
N GLY A 139 -11.00 0.67 4.71
CA GLY A 139 -11.50 1.19 5.99
C GLY A 139 -11.01 2.61 6.22
N VAL A 140 -11.91 3.51 6.58
CA VAL A 140 -11.60 4.90 6.96
C VAL A 140 -12.34 5.26 8.25
N LEU A 141 -11.66 5.96 9.15
CA LEU A 141 -12.21 6.44 10.41
C LEU A 141 -11.58 7.77 10.77
N ALA A 142 -12.41 8.77 11.08
CA ALA A 142 -11.99 10.02 11.67
C ALA A 142 -12.79 10.26 12.95
N ILE A 143 -12.09 10.56 14.04
CA ILE A 143 -12.65 10.92 15.34
C ILE A 143 -12.18 12.34 15.64
N GLU A 144 -13.15 13.22 15.86
CA GLU A 144 -12.93 14.63 16.17
C GLU A 144 -11.91 14.80 17.31
N ASP A 145 -10.97 15.71 17.09
CA ASP A 145 -9.90 16.14 17.99
C ASP A 145 -9.03 14.98 18.54
N THR A 146 -9.03 13.83 17.87
CA THR A 146 -8.42 12.61 18.43
C THR A 146 -7.66 11.78 17.40
N TYR A 147 -8.27 11.42 16.27
CA TYR A 147 -7.75 10.31 15.44
C TYR A 147 -8.18 10.38 13.98
N SER A 148 -7.26 9.98 13.09
CA SER A 148 -7.55 9.57 11.71
C SER A 148 -6.90 8.21 11.42
N GLY A 149 -7.63 7.33 10.75
CA GLY A 149 -7.14 6.02 10.32
C GLY A 149 -7.65 5.67 8.92
N SER A 150 -6.73 5.18 8.08
CA SER A 150 -7.03 4.70 6.72
C SER A 150 -6.34 3.36 6.50
N SER A 151 -7.03 2.42 5.85
CA SER A 151 -6.48 1.12 5.49
C SER A 151 -7.06 0.66 4.15
N ILE A 152 -6.23 0.00 3.36
CA ILE A 152 -6.65 -0.69 2.14
C ILE A 152 -5.89 -2.01 2.08
N ASP A 153 -6.61 -3.07 1.74
CA ASP A 153 -6.08 -4.37 1.33
C ASP A 153 -6.69 -4.75 -0.02
N ALA A 154 -5.87 -5.19 -0.97
CA ALA A 154 -6.33 -5.67 -2.26
C ALA A 154 -5.74 -7.04 -2.60
N MET A 155 -6.63 -7.99 -2.92
CA MET A 155 -6.30 -9.33 -3.40
C MET A 155 -6.58 -9.44 -4.90
N LEU A 156 -5.58 -9.85 -5.67
CA LEU A 156 -5.67 -10.11 -7.11
C LEU A 156 -5.21 -11.54 -7.41
N ALA A 157 -6.02 -12.29 -8.14
CA ALA A 157 -5.70 -13.65 -8.57
C ALA A 157 -6.13 -13.92 -10.02
N ILE A 158 -5.41 -14.83 -10.67
CA ILE A 158 -5.78 -15.46 -11.95
C ILE A 158 -6.08 -16.93 -11.63
N GLY A 159 -7.12 -17.48 -12.28
CA GLY A 159 -7.59 -18.86 -12.12
C GLY A 159 -7.18 -19.77 -13.27
#